data_AF-A0A0F6RC13-F1
#
_entry.id   AF-A0A0F6RC13-F1
#
_cell.length_a   1.000
_cell.length_b   1.000
_cell.length_c   1.000
_cell.angle_alpha   90.00
_cell.angle_beta   90.00
_cell.angle_gamma   90.00
#
_symmetry.space_group_name_H-M   'P 1'
#
loop_
_entity.id
_entity.type
_entity.pdbx_description
1 polymer ?
#
loop_
_entity_poly.entity_id
_entity_poly.type
_entity_poly.pdbx_seq_one_letter_code
_entity_poly.pdbx_strand_id
1 'polypeptide(L)'
;MAKQMTKAEIKGIAALAVVGLPIYGAIQLGESVGWIPLTIIVLSIIGLTVWYKISRKAKHKEALMLKYQDEELVEALIKRSFWQGQTAEQLLDSLGQPHDIDQKVLKSKKREVWKYNHQGGNRYGLRITLDNDQVAGWDQKG
;
A
#
# COMPACT_ATOMS: atom_id res chain seq x y z
N MET A 1 -26.85 -42.39 -31.77
CA MET A 1 -26.95 -42.45 -30.31
C MET A 1 -26.01 -41.42 -29.71
N ALA A 2 -26.52 -40.34 -29.13
CA ALA A 2 -25.68 -39.30 -28.53
C ALA A 2 -25.25 -39.76 -27.12
N LYS A 3 -23.95 -39.97 -26.92
CA LYS A 3 -23.37 -40.29 -25.61
C LYS A 3 -23.58 -39.08 -24.69
N GLN A 4 -24.42 -39.19 -23.67
CA GLN A 4 -24.63 -38.11 -22.71
C GLN A 4 -23.36 -37.94 -21.88
N MET A 5 -22.64 -36.83 -22.05
CA MET A 5 -21.46 -36.50 -21.26
C MET A 5 -21.86 -36.23 -19.81
N THR A 6 -21.07 -36.76 -18.89
CA THR A 6 -21.27 -36.54 -17.46
C THR A 6 -20.89 -35.11 -17.06
N LYS A 7 -21.51 -34.57 -16.01
CA LYS A 7 -21.26 -33.19 -15.55
C LYS A 7 -19.78 -32.91 -15.20
N ALA A 8 -19.02 -33.96 -14.84
CA ALA A 8 -17.59 -33.85 -14.56
C ALA A 8 -16.75 -33.66 -15.84
N GLU A 9 -17.08 -34.36 -16.92
CA GLU A 9 -16.42 -34.22 -18.23
C GLU A 9 -16.67 -32.83 -18.83
N ILE A 10 -17.89 -32.30 -18.69
CA ILE A 10 -18.23 -30.94 -19.14
C ILE A 10 -17.43 -29.88 -18.36
N LYS A 11 -17.27 -30.05 -17.04
CA LYS A 11 -16.42 -29.14 -16.23
C LYS A 11 -14.94 -29.23 -16.61
N GLY A 12 -14.43 -30.42 -16.89
CA GLY A 12 -13.04 -30.62 -17.33
C GLY A 12 -12.76 -29.97 -18.69
N ILE A 13 -13.66 -30.14 -19.66
CA ILE A 13 -13.55 -29.50 -20.98
C ILE A 13 -13.68 -27.98 -20.87
N ALA A 14 -14.60 -27.48 -20.05
CA ALA A 14 -14.74 -26.05 -19.80
C ALA A 14 -13.46 -25.44 -19.18
N ALA A 15 -12.84 -26.12 -18.21
CA ALA A 15 -11.59 -25.66 -17.61
C ALA A 15 -10.43 -25.65 -18.63
N LEU A 16 -10.32 -26.70 -19.47
CA LEU A 16 -9.34 -26.76 -20.56
C LEU A 16 -9.56 -25.66 -21.60
N ALA A 17 -10.80 -25.33 -21.93
CA ALA A 17 -11.10 -24.24 -22.84
C ALA A 17 -10.74 -22.87 -22.23
N VAL A 18 -11.06 -22.64 -20.95
CA VAL A 18 -10.76 -21.38 -20.24
C VAL A 18 -9.26 -21.11 -20.15
N VAL A 19 -8.42 -22.14 -20.04
CA VAL A 19 -6.95 -21.99 -19.99
C VAL A 19 -6.32 -22.09 -21.38
N GLY A 20 -6.81 -23.00 -22.23
CA GLY A 20 -6.24 -23.29 -23.54
C GLY A 20 -6.49 -22.20 -24.58
N LEU A 21 -7.69 -21.59 -24.61
CA LEU A 21 -7.99 -20.47 -25.52
C LEU A 21 -7.05 -19.27 -25.33
N PRO A 22 -6.80 -18.78 -24.10
CA PRO A 22 -5.87 -17.66 -23.91
C PRO A 22 -4.42 -18.02 -24.23
N ILE A 23 -3.97 -19.25 -23.93
CA ILE A 23 -2.62 -19.70 -24.30
C ILE A 23 -2.46 -19.76 -25.82
N TYR A 24 -3.43 -20.36 -26.52
CA TYR A 24 -3.41 -20.45 -27.97
C TYR A 24 -3.46 -19.07 -28.63
N GLY A 25 -4.32 -18.18 -28.13
CA GLY A 25 -4.37 -16.79 -28.58
C GLY A 25 -3.04 -16.06 -28.38
N ALA A 26 -2.37 -16.26 -27.26
CA ALA A 26 -1.06 -15.66 -26.99
C ALA A 26 0.04 -16.19 -27.94
N ILE A 27 0.04 -17.49 -28.24
CA ILE A 27 1.01 -18.09 -29.19
C ILE A 27 0.76 -17.55 -30.60
N GLN A 28 -0.50 -17.52 -31.06
CA GLN A 28 -0.87 -17.01 -32.38
C GLN A 28 -0.52 -15.52 -32.56
N LEU A 29 -0.68 -14.72 -31.51
CA LEU A 29 -0.28 -13.31 -31.49
C LEU A 29 1.25 -13.15 -31.48
N GLY A 30 1.96 -14.03 -30.77
CA GLY A 30 3.42 -14.06 -30.75
C GLY A 30 4.04 -14.45 -32.09
N GLU A 31 3.41 -15.36 -32.83
CA GLU A 31 3.85 -15.78 -34.17
C GLU A 31 3.51 -14.76 -35.26
N SER A 32 2.39 -14.05 -35.14
CA SER A 32 1.95 -13.05 -36.14
C SER A 32 2.68 -11.70 -36.02
N VAL A 33 2.90 -11.22 -34.79
CA VAL A 33 3.53 -9.92 -34.53
C VAL A 33 5.02 -10.06 -34.20
N GLY A 34 5.45 -11.27 -33.81
CA GLY A 34 6.77 -11.55 -33.29
C GLY A 34 6.86 -11.28 -31.79
N TRP A 35 7.60 -12.13 -31.07
CA TRP A 35 7.78 -11.99 -29.62
C TRP A 35 8.58 -10.75 -29.22
N ILE A 36 9.44 -10.23 -30.09
CA ILE A 36 10.32 -9.08 -29.83
C ILE A 36 9.54 -7.79 -29.53
N PRO A 37 8.58 -7.32 -30.36
CA PRO A 37 7.79 -6.14 -30.02
C PRO A 37 6.94 -6.33 -28.76
N LEU A 38 6.42 -7.53 -28.51
CA LEU A 38 5.65 -7.84 -27.30
C LEU A 38 6.50 -7.70 -26.02
N THR A 39 7.73 -8.21 -26.02
CA THR A 39 8.63 -8.08 -24.87
C THR A 39 9.08 -6.63 -24.64
N ILE A 40 9.32 -5.86 -25.71
CA ILE A 40 9.63 -4.43 -25.61
C ILE A 40 8.48 -3.67 -24.97
N ILE A 41 7.24 -3.91 -25.39
CA ILE A 41 6.05 -3.26 -24.83
C ILE A 41 5.93 -3.57 -23.32
N VAL A 42 6.11 -4.84 -22.93
CA VAL A 42 6.06 -5.24 -21.51
C VAL A 42 7.16 -4.55 -20.70
N LEU A 43 8.40 -4.51 -21.21
CA LEU A 43 9.51 -3.82 -20.54
C LEU A 43 9.27 -2.31 -20.45
N SER A 44 8.72 -1.69 -21.50
CA SER A 44 8.34 -0.27 -21.48
C SER A 44 7.27 0.02 -20.43
N ILE A 45 6.23 -0.83 -20.31
CA ILE A 45 5.20 -0.69 -19.28
C ILE A 45 5.83 -0.79 -17.89
N ILE A 46 6.68 -1.79 -17.66
CA ILE A 46 7.38 -1.96 -16.38
C ILE A 46 8.23 -0.72 -16.07
N GLY A 47 9.05 -0.26 -17.02
CA GLY A 47 9.86 0.95 -16.86
C GLY A 47 9.02 2.18 -16.52
N LEU A 48 7.88 2.37 -17.20
CA LEU A 48 6.98 3.50 -16.98
C LEU A 48 6.34 3.44 -15.59
N THR A 49 5.94 2.24 -15.11
CA THR A 49 5.40 2.09 -13.75
C THR A 49 6.43 2.37 -12.66
N VAL A 50 7.68 1.94 -12.85
CA VAL A 50 8.78 2.21 -11.92
C VAL A 50 9.10 3.71 -11.90
N TRP A 51 9.22 4.32 -13.07
CA TRP A 51 9.45 5.76 -13.22
C TRP A 51 8.36 6.58 -12.52
N TYR A 52 7.09 6.26 -12.76
CA TYR A 52 5.97 6.96 -12.16
C TYR A 52 5.98 6.88 -10.63
N LYS A 53 6.38 5.73 -10.06
CA LYS A 53 6.53 5.58 -8.60
C LYS A 53 7.69 6.41 -8.04
N ILE A 54 8.83 6.47 -8.73
CA ILE A 54 10.01 7.23 -8.30
C ILE A 54 9.71 8.73 -8.31
N SER A 55 9.11 9.24 -9.40
CA SER A 55 8.82 10.67 -9.51
C SER A 55 7.85 11.19 -8.46
N ARG A 56 6.92 10.35 -7.97
CA ARG A 56 6.01 10.74 -6.88
C ARG A 56 6.72 10.85 -5.53
N LYS A 57 7.71 9.99 -5.27
CA LYS A 57 8.50 10.05 -4.04
C LYS A 57 9.37 11.30 -3.97
N ALA A 58 9.96 11.71 -5.09
CA ALA A 58 10.81 12.90 -5.16
C ALA A 58 10.03 14.18 -4.79
N LYS A 59 8.86 14.40 -5.39
CA LYS A 59 8.01 15.56 -5.10
C LYS A 59 7.55 15.63 -3.64
N HIS A 60 7.27 14.48 -3.05
CA HIS A 60 6.87 14.41 -1.64
C HIS A 60 8.05 14.73 -0.70
N LYS A 61 9.25 14.23 -1.01
CA LYS A 61 10.48 14.57 -0.27
C LYS A 61 10.76 16.07 -0.34
N GLU A 62 10.68 16.66 -1.54
CA GLU A 62 10.91 18.11 -1.73
C GLU A 62 9.93 18.96 -0.92
N ALA A 63 8.63 18.61 -0.91
CA ALA A 63 7.63 19.33 -0.14
C ALA A 63 7.89 19.26 1.38
N LEU A 64 8.32 18.09 1.88
CA LEU A 64 8.68 17.90 3.29
C LEU A 64 9.99 18.63 3.64
N MET A 65 10.98 18.61 2.75
CA MET A 65 12.25 19.32 2.90
C MET A 65 12.05 20.83 2.98
N LEU A 66 11.16 21.39 2.16
CA LEU A 66 10.78 22.80 2.23
C LEU A 66 10.12 23.18 3.56
N LYS A 67 9.33 22.26 4.14
CA LYS A 67 8.60 22.50 5.40
C LYS A 67 9.48 22.39 6.64
N TYR A 68 10.32 21.34 6.72
CA TYR A 68 11.07 21.01 7.94
C TYR A 68 12.55 21.37 7.89
N GLN A 69 13.15 21.51 6.70
CA GLN A 69 14.56 21.86 6.49
C GLN A 69 15.60 20.94 7.18
N ASP A 70 15.16 19.77 7.63
CA ASP A 70 15.98 18.77 8.31
C ASP A 70 15.88 17.45 7.53
N GLU A 71 17.01 17.00 6.99
CA GLU A 71 17.05 15.82 6.13
C GLU A 71 16.81 14.52 6.91
N GLU A 72 17.32 14.41 8.15
CA GLU A 72 17.14 13.21 8.97
C GLU A 72 15.67 13.04 9.36
N LEU A 73 15.03 14.15 9.75
CA LEU A 73 13.63 14.17 10.10
C LEU A 73 12.75 13.82 8.89
N VAL A 74 13.01 14.44 7.74
CA VAL A 74 12.27 14.17 6.50
C VAL A 74 12.43 12.72 6.05
N GLU A 75 13.63 12.15 6.17
CA GLU A 75 13.85 10.74 5.85
C GLU A 75 13.06 9.81 6.79
N ALA A 76 13.00 10.13 8.08
CA ALA A 76 12.20 9.38 9.06
C ALA A 76 10.69 9.46 8.76
N LEU A 77 10.19 10.64 8.36
CA LEU A 77 8.80 10.84 7.94
C LEU A 77 8.47 10.01 6.69
N ILE A 78 9.36 10.02 5.68
CA ILE A 78 9.18 9.25 4.44
C ILE A 78 9.19 7.74 4.71
N LYS A 79 10.00 7.28 5.68
CA LYS A 79 10.07 5.88 6.12
C LYS A 79 8.85 5.44 6.94
N ARG A 80 7.88 6.34 7.21
CA ARG A 80 6.73 6.11 8.10
C ARG A 80 7.15 5.73 9.52
N SER A 81 8.28 6.25 9.97
CA SER A 81 8.79 6.03 11.31
C SER A 81 8.13 7.00 12.30
N PHE A 82 8.12 6.60 13.57
CA PHE A 82 7.64 7.41 14.69
C PHE A 82 8.59 7.27 15.88
N TRP A 83 8.76 8.33 16.66
CA TRP A 83 9.67 8.39 17.80
C TRP A 83 9.10 9.26 18.92
N GLN A 84 9.69 9.17 20.11
CA GLN A 84 9.26 9.95 21.27
C GLN A 84 9.62 11.43 21.10
N GLY A 85 8.69 12.33 21.40
CA GLY A 85 8.86 13.78 21.22
C GLY A 85 8.52 14.30 19.82
N GLN A 86 8.13 13.43 18.89
CA GLN A 86 7.59 13.84 17.58
C GLN A 86 6.29 14.64 17.76
N THR A 87 6.08 15.70 17.00
CA THR A 87 4.83 16.48 17.08
C THR A 87 3.67 15.77 16.39
N ALA A 88 2.44 16.07 16.80
CA ALA A 88 1.23 15.54 16.17
C ALA A 88 1.19 15.81 14.65
N GLU A 89 1.63 17.00 14.22
CA GLU A 89 1.73 17.34 12.79
C GLU A 89 2.74 16.47 12.05
N GLN A 90 3.93 16.27 12.62
CA GLN A 90 4.94 15.38 12.04
C GLN A 90 4.43 13.94 11.99
N LEU A 91 3.68 13.50 13.00
CA LEU A 91 3.10 12.16 13.01
C LEU A 91 2.05 12.00 11.91
N LEU A 92 1.21 13.01 11.68
CA LEU A 92 0.25 13.06 10.57
C LEU A 92 0.95 13.04 9.22
N ASP A 93 2.05 13.77 9.07
CA ASP A 93 2.82 13.79 7.83
C ASP A 93 3.51 12.43 7.56
N SER A 94 3.86 11.68 8.61
CA SER A 94 4.47 10.34 8.53
C SER A 94 3.46 9.22 8.25
N LEU A 95 2.45 9.08 9.12
CA LEU A 95 1.50 7.95 9.11
C LEU A 95 0.19 8.27 8.40
N GLY A 96 -0.11 9.55 8.18
CA GLY A 96 -1.40 10.02 7.72
C GLY A 96 -2.43 10.13 8.84
N GLN A 97 -3.69 10.32 8.44
CA GLN A 97 -4.81 10.46 9.36
C GLN A 97 -5.06 9.14 10.12
N PRO A 98 -5.20 9.20 11.46
CA PRO A 98 -5.61 8.03 12.24
C PRO A 98 -7.03 7.60 11.88
N HIS A 99 -7.33 6.32 12.08
CA HIS A 99 -8.70 5.80 11.89
C HIS A 99 -9.65 6.26 12.98
N ASP A 100 -9.13 6.39 14.20
CA ASP A 100 -9.90 6.76 15.38
C ASP A 100 -8.98 7.46 16.37
N ILE A 101 -9.51 8.46 17.08
CA ILE A 101 -8.79 9.28 18.06
C ILE A 101 -9.56 9.20 19.36
N ASP A 102 -8.93 8.65 20.39
CA ASP A 102 -9.47 8.64 21.75
C ASP A 102 -8.81 9.77 22.55
N GLN A 103 -9.55 10.86 22.78
CA GLN A 103 -9.06 12.02 23.51
C GLN A 103 -9.57 12.01 24.95
N LYS A 104 -8.64 12.12 25.90
CA LYS A 104 -8.91 12.30 27.33
C LYS A 104 -8.26 13.59 27.82
N VAL A 105 -9.09 14.60 28.07
CA VAL A 105 -8.64 15.86 28.69
C VAL A 105 -8.64 15.69 30.21
N LEU A 106 -7.45 15.81 30.81
CA LEU A 106 -7.26 15.83 32.25
C LEU A 106 -7.07 17.28 32.72
N LYS A 107 -7.13 17.52 34.03
CA LYS A 107 -7.05 18.89 34.61
C LYS A 107 -5.80 19.67 34.18
N SER A 108 -4.67 19.00 33.96
CA SER A 108 -3.38 19.62 33.63
C SER A 108 -2.75 19.14 32.31
N LYS A 109 -3.33 18.14 31.65
CA LYS A 109 -2.73 17.49 30.47
C LYS A 109 -3.80 17.04 29.48
N LYS A 110 -3.51 17.19 28.20
CA LYS A 110 -4.29 16.61 27.10
C LYS A 110 -3.63 15.30 26.68
N ARG A 111 -4.32 14.17 26.80
CA ARG A 111 -3.82 12.87 26.32
C ARG A 111 -4.69 12.36 25.19
N GLU A 112 -4.07 12.02 24.07
CA GLU A 112 -4.75 11.49 22.89
C GLU A 112 -4.16 10.13 22.53
N VAL A 113 -5.00 9.17 22.15
CA VAL A 113 -4.56 7.88 21.64
C VAL A 113 -5.07 7.73 20.22
N TRP A 114 -4.14 7.81 19.28
CA TRP A 114 -4.39 7.70 17.86
C TRP A 114 -4.28 6.24 17.44
N LYS A 115 -5.32 5.73 16.79
CA LYS A 115 -5.44 4.32 16.42
C LYS A 115 -5.25 4.14 14.92
N TYR A 116 -4.38 3.20 14.57
CA TYR A 116 -3.96 2.88 13.20
C TYR A 116 -4.08 1.36 12.95
N ASN A 117 -4.07 0.98 11.66
CA ASN A 117 -4.18 -0.41 11.20
C ASN A 117 -5.43 -1.13 11.77
N HIS A 118 -6.61 -0.75 11.31
CA HIS A 118 -7.86 -1.39 11.71
C HIS A 118 -7.88 -2.85 11.21
N GLN A 119 -8.02 -3.80 12.14
CA GLN A 119 -8.02 -5.25 11.86
C GLN A 119 -9.41 -5.89 12.09
N GLY A 120 -10.43 -5.09 12.38
CA GLY A 120 -11.81 -5.53 12.63
C GLY A 120 -12.25 -5.36 14.09
N GLY A 121 -13.50 -4.92 14.28
CA GLY A 121 -14.04 -4.57 15.59
C GLY A 121 -13.21 -3.46 16.26
N ASN A 122 -12.89 -3.63 17.55
CA ASN A 122 -12.04 -2.71 18.32
C ASN A 122 -10.54 -3.12 18.31
N ARG A 123 -10.09 -3.85 17.28
CA ARG A 123 -8.71 -4.30 17.13
C ARG A 123 -7.94 -3.37 16.21
N TYR A 124 -6.87 -2.80 16.75
CA TYR A 124 -5.97 -1.88 16.07
C TYR A 124 -4.55 -2.42 16.24
N GLY A 125 -3.82 -2.52 15.14
CA GLY A 125 -2.44 -3.02 15.15
C GLY A 125 -1.42 -2.01 15.69
N LEU A 126 -1.77 -0.72 15.68
CA LEU A 126 -0.90 0.35 16.18
C LEU A 126 -1.72 1.39 16.94
N ARG A 127 -1.29 1.73 18.15
CA ARG A 127 -1.86 2.80 18.96
C ARG A 127 -0.75 3.72 19.42
N ILE A 128 -0.82 4.99 19.04
CA ILE A 128 0.18 5.98 19.41
C ILE A 128 -0.46 6.91 20.42
N THR A 129 0.23 7.13 21.54
CA THR A 129 -0.23 8.03 22.58
C THR A 129 0.52 9.34 22.51
N LEU A 130 -0.24 10.44 22.46
CA LEU A 130 0.26 11.80 22.47
C LEU A 130 -0.12 12.48 23.79
N ASP A 131 0.84 13.14 24.41
CA ASP A 131 0.61 14.04 25.54
C ASP A 131 0.92 15.46 25.08
N ASN A 132 -0.05 16.37 25.20
CA ASN A 132 0.06 17.77 24.74
C ASN A 132 0.59 17.87 23.29
N ASP A 133 -0.01 17.09 22.39
CA ASP A 133 0.31 17.06 20.95
C ASP A 133 1.75 16.58 20.63
N GLN A 134 2.41 15.88 21.56
CA GLN A 134 3.70 15.23 21.37
C GLN A 134 3.62 13.74 21.64
N VAL A 135 4.29 12.92 20.83
CA VAL A 135 4.32 11.47 20.99
C VAL A 135 5.02 11.10 22.30
N ALA A 136 4.25 10.50 23.21
CA ALA A 136 4.72 10.03 24.51
C ALA A 136 5.07 8.53 24.50
N GLY A 137 4.41 7.74 23.65
CA GLY A 137 4.68 6.30 23.51
C GLY A 137 3.72 5.61 22.55
N TRP A 138 3.95 4.34 22.25
CA TRP A 138 3.13 3.57 21.31
C TRP A 138 3.03 2.10 21.72
N ASP A 139 1.94 1.46 21.34
CA ASP A 139 1.67 0.03 21.48
C ASP A 139 1.44 -0.56 20.09
N GLN A 140 2.26 -1.54 19.70
CA GLN A 140 2.16 -2.24 18.43
C GLN A 140 1.86 -3.71 18.67
N LYS A 141 0.71 -4.17 18.17
CA LYS A 141 0.35 -5.58 18.18
C LYS A 141 0.81 -6.20 16.87
N GLY A 142 1.95 -6.91 16.93
CA GLY A 142 2.51 -7.73 15.86
C GLY A 142 1.80 -9.07 15.72
#